data_AF-A0A314UVQ0-F1
#
_entry.id   AF-A0A314UVQ0-F1
#
_cell.length_a   1.000
_cell.length_b   1.000
_cell.length_c   1.000
_cell.angle_alpha   90.00
_cell.angle_beta   90.00
_cell.angle_gamma   90.00
#
_symmetry.space_group_name_H-M   'P 1'
#
loop_
_entity.id
_entity.type
_entity.pdbx_description
1 polymer ?
#
loop_
_entity_poly.entity_id
_entity_poly.type
_entity_poly.pdbx_seq_one_letter_code
_entity_poly.pdbx_strand_id
1 'polypeptide(L)'
;MLKLLLLVLFSAASLQAITTHGQPYDYLQYVLQWQNTKCVKARCIPGIQKSGFTTHSLWPTNLSKILTCNSASKFNSTMLQNDVPLVSKMKTSWPNLEQRVAQGKDNDMWFWAMKYEKHGTCAKFSS
;
A
#
# COMPACT_ATOMS: atom_id res chain seq x y z
N MET A 1 24.05 -47.49 -22.44
CA MET A 1 24.35 -47.01 -21.08
C MET A 1 24.46 -45.48 -21.03
N LEU A 2 25.44 -44.85 -21.71
CA LEU A 2 25.63 -43.38 -21.67
C LEU A 2 24.45 -42.55 -22.21
N LYS A 3 23.80 -42.99 -23.29
CA LYS A 3 22.58 -42.33 -23.84
C LYS A 3 21.37 -42.36 -22.89
N LEU A 4 21.26 -43.41 -22.08
CA LEU A 4 20.17 -43.56 -21.10
C LEU A 4 20.43 -42.65 -19.89
N LEU A 5 21.70 -42.51 -19.47
CA LEU A 5 22.12 -41.60 -18.41
C LEU A 5 21.85 -40.12 -18.78
N LEU A 6 22.11 -39.74 -20.04
CA LEU A 6 21.88 -38.38 -20.53
C LEU A 6 20.38 -38.01 -20.58
N LEU A 7 19.51 -38.95 -20.95
CA LEU A 7 18.05 -38.74 -20.95
C LEU A 7 17.49 -38.54 -19.53
N VAL A 8 18.00 -39.29 -18.55
CA VAL A 8 17.60 -39.16 -17.13
C VAL A 8 18.05 -37.80 -16.56
N LEU A 9 19.23 -37.32 -16.95
CA LEU A 9 19.73 -36.00 -16.55
C LEU A 9 18.96 -34.84 -17.21
N PHE A 10 18.50 -34.99 -18.45
CA PHE A 10 17.66 -33.98 -19.11
C PHE A 10 16.23 -33.92 -18.53
N SER A 11 15.66 -35.04 -18.06
CA SER A 11 14.35 -35.04 -17.39
C SER A 11 14.39 -34.49 -15.96
N ALA A 12 15.56 -34.44 -15.31
CA ALA A 12 15.71 -33.92 -13.96
C ALA A 12 15.86 -32.38 -13.90
N ALA A 13 15.99 -31.71 -15.05
CA ALA A 13 16.32 -30.29 -15.14
C ALA A 13 15.11 -29.33 -15.23
N SER A 14 13.87 -29.79 -15.03
CA SER A 14 12.69 -28.93 -15.19
C SER A 14 11.63 -29.11 -14.10
N LEU A 15 12.05 -29.11 -12.84
CA LEU A 15 11.20 -28.56 -11.78
C LEU A 15 11.50 -27.06 -11.66
N GLN A 16 10.94 -26.27 -12.57
CA GLN A 16 10.71 -24.85 -12.25
C GLN A 16 9.70 -24.86 -11.11
N ALA A 17 10.16 -24.66 -9.88
CA ALA A 17 9.28 -24.30 -8.79
C ALA A 17 8.55 -23.04 -9.25
N ILE A 18 7.28 -23.18 -9.62
CA ILE A 18 6.37 -22.06 -9.76
C ILE A 18 6.26 -21.52 -8.34
N THR A 19 7.14 -20.59 -7.98
CA THR A 19 6.93 -19.73 -6.83
C THR A 19 5.73 -18.88 -7.21
N THR A 20 4.53 -19.40 -6.98
CA THR A 20 3.36 -18.54 -6.87
C THR A 20 3.70 -17.62 -5.71
N HIS A 21 4.17 -16.41 -6.00
CA HIS A 21 4.15 -15.32 -5.04
C HIS A 21 2.67 -14.99 -4.82
N GLY A 22 1.97 -15.88 -4.13
CA GLY A 22 0.59 -15.67 -3.73
C GLY A 22 0.56 -14.35 -2.99
N GLN A 23 -0.37 -13.49 -3.38
CA GLN A 23 -0.57 -12.21 -2.71
C GLN A 23 -0.74 -12.52 -1.20
N PRO A 24 -0.06 -11.79 -0.29
CA PRO A 24 -0.07 -12.12 1.13
C PRO A 24 -1.43 -11.85 1.82
N TYR A 25 -2.46 -11.56 1.03
CA TYR A 25 -3.80 -11.15 1.46
C TYR A 25 -4.86 -11.81 0.57
N ASP A 26 -6.07 -11.95 1.12
CA ASP A 26 -7.21 -12.57 0.43
C ASP A 26 -8.07 -11.52 -0.29
N TYR A 27 -8.19 -10.31 0.29
CA TYR A 27 -8.96 -9.20 -0.28
C TYR A 27 -8.40 -7.83 0.13
N LEU A 28 -8.81 -6.79 -0.61
CA LEU A 28 -8.51 -5.40 -0.29
C LEU A 28 -9.74 -4.72 0.31
N GLN A 29 -9.55 -4.06 1.45
CA GLN A 29 -10.54 -3.16 2.02
C GLN A 29 -10.24 -1.72 1.61
N TYR A 30 -11.12 -1.11 0.83
CA TYR A 30 -11.09 0.32 0.59
C TYR A 30 -11.81 1.04 1.73
N VAL A 31 -11.04 1.70 2.59
CA VAL A 31 -11.53 2.33 3.80
C VAL A 31 -11.72 3.81 3.57
N LEU A 32 -12.94 4.29 3.77
CA LEU A 32 -13.29 5.70 3.72
C LEU A 32 -13.40 6.29 5.13
N GLN A 33 -13.17 7.60 5.26
CA GLN A 33 -13.40 8.35 6.49
C GLN A 33 -14.36 9.52 6.23
N TRP A 34 -15.36 9.66 7.10
CA TRP A 34 -16.22 10.84 7.09
C TRP A 34 -15.52 12.00 7.79
N GLN A 35 -15.22 13.07 7.05
CA GLN A 35 -14.37 14.15 7.54
C GLN A 35 -14.89 14.80 8.83
N ASN A 36 -16.21 15.00 8.96
CA ASN A 36 -16.80 15.64 10.13
C ASN A 36 -16.59 14.80 11.40
N THR A 37 -16.97 13.53 11.38
CA THR A 37 -16.81 12.65 12.56
C THR A 37 -15.34 12.41 12.90
N LYS A 38 -14.47 12.33 11.88
CA LYS A 38 -13.03 12.20 12.10
C LYS A 38 -12.47 13.40 12.87
N CYS A 39 -12.90 14.61 12.52
CA CYS A 39 -12.47 15.85 13.17
C CYS A 39 -13.14 16.15 14.52
N VAL A 40 -14.22 15.45 14.87
CA VAL A 40 -14.74 15.45 16.25
C VAL A 40 -13.82 14.64 17.16
N LYS A 41 -13.29 13.51 16.65
CA LYS A 41 -12.42 12.61 17.43
C LYS A 41 -10.94 13.00 17.45
N ALA A 42 -10.48 13.80 16.50
CA ALA A 42 -9.08 14.16 16.35
C ALA A 42 -8.93 15.65 16.04
N ARG A 43 -7.79 16.23 16.45
CA ARG A 43 -7.47 17.63 16.15
C ARG A 43 -7.14 17.79 14.66
N CYS A 44 -8.07 18.37 13.92
CA CYS A 44 -7.93 18.57 12.48
C CYS A 44 -7.25 19.87 12.09
N ILE A 45 -6.71 19.90 10.87
CA ILE A 45 -6.09 21.08 10.26
C ILE A 45 -7.12 22.22 10.16
N PRO A 46 -6.82 23.44 10.65
CA PRO A 46 -7.70 24.58 10.54
C PRO A 46 -7.99 24.93 9.07
N GLY A 47 -9.23 25.32 8.78
CA GLY A 47 -9.63 25.73 7.42
C GLY A 47 -9.87 24.58 6.44
N ILE A 48 -9.73 23.32 6.84
CA ILE A 48 -10.06 22.19 5.96
C ILE A 48 -11.56 22.18 5.64
N GLN A 49 -11.90 22.14 4.36
CA GLN A 49 -13.28 21.96 3.93
C GLN A 49 -13.72 20.52 4.19
N LYS A 50 -14.77 20.36 4.99
CA LYS A 50 -15.34 19.06 5.36
C LYS A 50 -16.63 18.87 4.60
N SER A 51 -16.58 18.19 3.47
CA SER A 51 -17.71 18.07 2.54
C SER A 51 -18.07 16.64 2.18
N GLY A 52 -17.37 15.63 2.71
CA GLY A 52 -17.69 14.26 2.32
C GLY A 52 -16.89 13.14 2.99
N PHE A 53 -16.99 11.98 2.35
CA PHE A 53 -16.05 10.88 2.56
C PHE A 53 -14.76 11.17 1.79
N THR A 54 -13.64 10.96 2.46
CA THR A 54 -12.33 10.90 1.82
C THR A 54 -11.74 9.51 2.01
N THR A 55 -10.78 9.15 1.17
CA THR A 55 -10.00 7.93 1.36
C THR A 55 -9.32 8.01 2.73
N HIS A 56 -9.40 6.93 3.50
CA HIS A 56 -8.57 6.73 4.67
C HIS A 56 -7.33 5.92 4.28
N SER A 57 -7.54 4.77 3.64
CA SER A 57 -6.49 3.84 3.23
C SER A 57 -7.05 2.67 2.41
N LEU A 58 -6.16 1.87 1.81
CA LEU A 58 -6.46 0.59 1.17
C LEU A 58 -5.68 -0.51 1.91
N TRP A 59 -6.38 -1.52 2.43
CA TRP A 59 -5.79 -2.54 3.31
C TRP A 59 -5.83 -3.93 2.70
N PRO A 60 -4.66 -4.51 2.39
CA PRO A 60 -4.49 -5.96 2.28
C PRO A 60 -5.00 -6.64 3.56
N THR A 61 -5.95 -7.57 3.42
CA THR A 61 -6.59 -8.26 4.55
C THR A 61 -6.71 -9.76 4.27
N ASN A 62 -6.59 -10.57 5.32
CA ASN A 62 -6.83 -12.01 5.27
C ASN A 62 -8.09 -12.34 6.10
N LEU A 63 -8.87 -13.33 5.67
CA LEU A 63 -10.11 -13.76 6.33
C LEU A 63 -9.86 -14.35 7.72
N SER A 64 -8.72 -15.02 7.90
CA SER A 64 -8.44 -15.87 9.07
C SER A 64 -7.38 -15.30 10.02
N LYS A 65 -6.61 -14.29 9.59
CA LYS A 65 -5.53 -13.72 10.40
C LYS A 65 -5.36 -12.23 10.19
N ILE A 66 -4.91 -11.53 11.24
CA ILE A 66 -4.48 -10.13 11.13
C ILE A 66 -3.23 -10.09 10.26
N LEU A 67 -3.28 -9.30 9.19
CA LEU A 67 -2.13 -9.07 8.33
C LEU A 67 -1.34 -7.85 8.83
N THR A 68 -0.05 -8.06 9.09
CA THR A 68 0.89 -6.97 9.40
C THR A 68 1.96 -6.93 8.32
N CYS A 69 2.17 -5.76 7.73
CA CYS A 69 3.15 -5.56 6.68
C CYS A 69 4.53 -5.28 7.26
N ASN A 70 5.33 -6.34 7.41
CA ASN A 70 6.71 -6.25 7.89
C ASN A 70 7.70 -5.97 6.75
N SER A 71 7.44 -4.93 5.94
CA SER A 71 8.35 -4.55 4.86
C SER A 71 9.34 -3.49 5.34
N ALA A 72 10.63 -3.71 5.09
CA ALA A 72 11.65 -2.67 5.22
C ALA A 72 11.54 -1.60 4.10
N SER A 73 10.66 -1.80 3.12
CA SER A 73 10.45 -0.89 1.99
C SER A 73 9.92 0.45 2.49
N LYS A 74 10.78 1.46 2.47
CA LYS A 74 10.39 2.84 2.76
C LYS A 74 9.67 3.46 1.58
N PHE A 75 8.77 4.38 1.88
CA PHE A 75 8.15 5.20 0.85
C PHE A 75 9.21 6.08 0.21
N ASN A 76 9.30 6.04 -1.12
CA ASN A 76 10.11 6.97 -1.89
C ASN A 76 9.18 7.99 -2.55
N SER A 77 9.33 9.27 -2.21
CA SER A 77 8.48 10.32 -2.76
C SER A 77 8.58 10.45 -4.28
N THR A 78 9.68 10.00 -4.90
CA THR A 78 9.82 9.97 -6.36
C THR A 78 8.78 9.07 -7.03
N MET A 79 8.20 8.10 -6.31
CA MET A 79 7.10 7.26 -6.80
C MET A 79 5.85 8.07 -7.18
N LEU A 80 5.65 9.26 -6.58
CA LEU A 80 4.54 10.15 -6.88
C LEU A 80 4.97 11.42 -7.64
N GLN A 81 6.25 11.82 -7.54
CA GLN A 81 6.73 13.08 -8.15
C GLN A 81 6.52 13.15 -9.66
N ASN A 82 6.56 12.00 -10.35
CA ASN A 82 6.40 11.95 -11.80
C ASN A 82 4.94 11.93 -12.27
N ASP A 83 3.96 11.84 -11.36
CA ASP A 83 2.53 11.80 -11.68
C ASP A 83 1.79 12.97 -11.01
N VAL A 84 2.04 14.17 -11.52
CA VAL A 84 1.38 15.41 -11.07
C VAL A 84 -0.16 15.31 -11.12
N PRO A 85 -0.79 14.74 -12.16
CA PRO A 85 -2.24 14.54 -12.18
C PRO A 85 -2.74 13.67 -11.02
N LEU A 86 -2.06 12.57 -10.71
CA LEU A 86 -2.42 11.70 -9.58
C LEU A 86 -2.29 12.44 -8.24
N VAL A 87 -1.17 13.13 -8.02
CA VAL A 87 -0.94 13.88 -6.78
C VAL A 87 -2.03 14.93 -6.57
N SER A 88 -2.43 15.64 -7.62
CA SER A 88 -3.52 16.61 -7.56
C SER A 88 -4.84 15.96 -7.12
N LYS A 89 -5.21 14.81 -7.72
CA LYS A 89 -6.40 14.05 -7.33
C LYS A 89 -6.32 13.53 -5.89
N MET A 90 -5.15 13.09 -5.44
CA MET A 90 -4.94 12.59 -4.08
C MET A 90 -5.07 13.70 -3.03
N LYS A 91 -4.63 14.94 -3.31
CA LYS A 91 -4.84 16.07 -2.40
C LYS A 91 -6.32 16.34 -2.13
N THR A 92 -7.19 16.11 -3.11
CA THR A 92 -8.65 16.27 -2.93
C THR A 92 -9.31 15.03 -2.32
N SER A 93 -8.99 13.84 -2.83
CA SER A 93 -9.70 12.59 -2.48
C SER A 93 -9.11 11.84 -1.28
N TRP A 94 -7.82 12.04 -0.99
CA TRP A 94 -7.08 11.36 0.09
C TRP A 94 -6.25 12.34 0.95
N PRO A 95 -6.80 13.47 1.42
CA PRO A 95 -6.06 14.43 2.24
C PRO A 95 -5.75 13.88 3.63
N ASN A 96 -4.67 14.37 4.24
CA ASN A 96 -4.53 14.31 5.67
C ASN A 96 -5.49 15.30 6.33
N LEU A 97 -6.28 14.82 7.29
CA LEU A 97 -7.20 15.66 8.05
C LEU A 97 -6.59 16.14 9.38
N GLU A 98 -5.60 15.44 9.93
CA GLU A 98 -5.09 15.64 11.29
C GLU A 98 -3.85 16.55 11.35
N GLN A 99 -3.72 17.34 12.42
CA GLN A 99 -2.57 18.22 12.69
C GLN A 99 -1.28 17.49 13.11
N ARG A 100 -1.07 16.25 12.66
CA ARG A 100 0.17 15.51 12.96
C ARG A 100 1.17 15.74 11.85
N VAL A 101 1.93 16.83 11.91
CA VAL A 101 3.07 17.01 10.99
C VAL A 101 4.33 16.65 11.75
N ALA A 102 5.12 15.69 11.22
CA ALA A 102 6.53 15.62 11.56
C ALA A 102 7.16 16.94 11.09
N GLN A 103 7.57 17.80 12.03
CA GLN A 103 8.07 19.16 11.78
C GLN A 103 8.85 19.25 10.46
N GLY A 104 8.39 20.09 9.53
CA GLY A 104 9.06 20.36 8.26
C GLY A 104 8.68 19.48 7.05
N LYS A 105 7.64 18.63 7.12
CA LYS A 105 7.16 17.84 5.97
C LYS A 105 5.82 18.35 5.41
N ASP A 106 5.63 18.18 4.10
CA ASP A 106 4.30 18.27 3.47
C ASP A 106 3.37 17.26 4.17
N ASN A 107 2.26 17.77 4.70
CA ASN A 107 1.37 17.04 5.59
C ASN A 107 0.69 15.85 4.89
N ASP A 108 0.32 16.03 3.63
CA ASP A 108 -0.33 14.97 2.86
C ASP A 108 0.68 13.90 2.45
N MET A 109 1.87 14.32 1.99
CA MET A 109 2.93 13.39 1.60
C MET A 109 3.37 12.50 2.76
N TRP A 110 3.51 13.07 3.97
CA TRP A 110 3.80 12.28 5.17
C TRP A 110 2.70 11.26 5.46
N PHE A 111 1.44 11.66 5.35
CA PHE A 111 0.31 10.77 5.57
C PHE A 111 0.26 9.63 4.56
N TRP A 112 0.42 9.92 3.26
CA TRP A 112 0.47 8.90 2.21
C TRP A 112 1.63 7.93 2.42
N ALA A 113 2.82 8.44 2.77
CA ALA A 113 3.98 7.62 3.09
C ALA A 113 3.69 6.63 4.22
N MET A 114 3.10 7.10 5.33
CA MET A 114 2.73 6.21 6.43
C MET A 114 1.69 5.16 6.03
N LYS A 115 0.68 5.52 5.24
CA LYS A 115 -0.33 4.57 4.77
C LYS A 115 0.26 3.53 3.83
N TYR A 116 1.17 3.95 2.95
CA TYR A 116 1.90 3.04 2.08
C TYR A 116 2.80 2.09 2.87
N GLU A 117 3.64 2.61 3.76
CA GLU A 117 4.57 1.78 4.54
C GLU A 117 3.83 0.75 5.40
N LYS A 118 2.74 1.17 6.06
CA LYS A 118 1.95 0.30 6.95
C LYS A 118 1.08 -0.73 6.21
N HIS A 119 0.56 -0.41 5.03
CA HIS A 119 -0.43 -1.26 4.34
C HIS A 119 -0.06 -1.56 2.89
N GLY A 120 0.32 -0.54 2.12
CA GLY A 120 0.63 -0.65 0.69
C GLY A 120 1.81 -1.57 0.37
N THR A 121 2.77 -1.74 1.28
CA THR A 121 3.91 -2.63 1.07
C THR A 121 3.54 -4.12 0.94
N CYS A 122 2.37 -4.53 1.44
CA CYS A 122 1.81 -5.87 1.21
C CYS A 122 0.95 -5.97 -0.05
N ALA A 123 0.60 -4.86 -0.69
CA ALA A 123 -0.25 -4.82 -1.88
C ALA A 123 0.56 -4.89 -3.19
N LYS A 124 1.80 -5.39 -3.13
CA LYS A 124 2.67 -5.50 -4.31
C LYS A 124 2.17 -6.63 -5.21
N PHE A 125 1.70 -6.27 -6.39
CA PHE A 125 1.50 -7.23 -7.47
C PHE A 125 2.88 -7.68 -7.95
N SER A 126 3.18 -8.97 -7.80
CA SER A 126 4.28 -9.60 -8.54
C SER A 126 3.81 -9.69 -10.00
N SER A 127 4.33 -8.80 -10.83
CA SER A 127 4.21 -8.88 -12.29
C SER A 127 5.07 -10.01 -12.84
#